data_AF-A0ABD2NXY2-F1
#
_entry.id   AF-A0ABD2NXY2-F1
#
_cell.length_a   1.000
_cell.length_b   1.000
_cell.length_c   1.000
_cell.angle_alpha   90.00
_cell.angle_beta   90.00
_cell.angle_gamma   90.00
#
_symmetry.space_group_name_H-M   'P 1'
#
loop_
_entity.id
_entity.type
_entity.pdbx_description
1 polymer ?
#
loop_
_entity_poly.entity_id
_entity_poly.type
_entity_poly.pdbx_seq_one_letter_code
_entity_poly.pdbx_strand_id
1 'polypeptide(L)'
;MSGINAKVIYFGNDRKVIRRKEFLKQLSHELVLPQLSRRSELTLGMPLNLQNKLKIYQTPGNDEHEEPETTGMKRKRCEDCAGPGNN
;
A
#
# COMPACT_ATOMS: atom_id res chain seq x y z
N MET A 1 10.42 0.04 -26.61
CA MET A 1 9.64 -0.65 -27.68
C MET A 1 8.47 -1.47 -27.13
N SER A 2 8.62 -2.22 -26.03
CA SER A 2 7.60 -3.19 -25.54
C SER A 2 6.23 -2.62 -25.18
N GLY A 3 6.15 -1.41 -24.60
CA GLY A 3 4.86 -0.80 -24.23
C GLY A 3 3.98 -0.37 -25.42
N ILE A 4 4.57 -0.18 -26.61
CA ILE A 4 3.82 0.12 -27.83
C ILE A 4 3.20 -1.17 -28.38
N ASN A 5 3.98 -2.27 -28.43
CA ASN A 5 3.52 -3.57 -28.89
C ASN A 5 2.43 -4.15 -27.98
N ALA A 6 2.58 -4.02 -26.66
CA ALA A 6 1.55 -4.41 -25.71
C ALA A 6 0.23 -3.66 -25.95
N LYS A 7 0.30 -2.38 -26.33
CA LYS A 7 -0.89 -1.59 -26.65
C LYS A 7 -1.56 -2.05 -27.95
N VAL A 8 -0.79 -2.39 -28.97
CA VAL A 8 -1.30 -2.91 -30.24
C VAL A 8 -2.02 -4.24 -30.04
N ILE A 9 -1.46 -5.14 -29.23
CA ILE A 9 -2.10 -6.41 -28.87
C ILE A 9 -3.37 -6.16 -28.05
N TYR A 10 -3.35 -5.22 -27.09
CA TYR A 10 -4.52 -4.83 -26.32
C TYR A 10 -5.67 -4.32 -27.21
N PHE A 11 -5.34 -3.54 -28.24
CA PHE A 11 -6.30 -3.10 -29.26
C PHE A 11 -6.84 -4.25 -30.11
N GLY A 12 -5.98 -5.18 -30.52
CA GLY A 12 -6.38 -6.36 -31.31
C GLY A 12 -7.31 -7.33 -30.56
N ASN A 13 -7.41 -7.20 -29.23
CA ASN A 13 -8.28 -8.02 -28.37
C ASN A 13 -9.63 -7.33 -28.04
N ASP A 14 -10.08 -6.39 -28.86
CA ASP A 14 -11.36 -5.66 -28.71
C ASP A 14 -11.56 -4.96 -27.35
N ARG A 15 -10.47 -4.66 -26.64
CA ARG A 15 -10.54 -3.87 -25.42
C ARG A 15 -10.81 -2.41 -25.78
N LYS A 16 -11.60 -1.71 -24.96
CA LYS A 16 -11.95 -0.28 -25.15
C LYS A 16 -10.71 0.55 -25.49
N VAL A 17 -10.85 1.47 -26.44
CA VAL A 17 -9.76 2.34 -26.86
C VAL A 17 -9.39 3.29 -25.73
N ILE A 18 -8.24 3.06 -25.11
CA ILE A 18 -7.68 3.92 -24.06
C ILE A 18 -6.55 4.78 -24.66
N ARG A 19 -6.44 6.04 -24.24
CA ARG A 19 -5.33 6.91 -24.66
C ARG A 19 -4.00 6.26 -24.25
N ARG A 20 -2.94 6.43 -25.03
CA ARG A 20 -1.63 5.78 -24.77
C ARG A 20 -1.12 6.05 -23.35
N LYS A 21 -1.29 7.27 -22.85
CA LYS A 21 -0.91 7.67 -21.50
C LYS A 21 -1.63 6.87 -20.42
N GLU A 22 -2.92 6.67 -20.58
CA GLU A 22 -3.77 5.93 -19.63
C GLU A 22 -3.44 4.43 -19.67
N PHE A 23 -3.26 3.85 -20.86
CA PHE A 23 -2.80 2.46 -21.01
C PHE A 23 -1.46 2.23 -20.29
N LEU A 24 -0.47 3.11 -20.50
CA LEU A 24 0.83 2.97 -19.84
C LEU A 24 0.73 3.16 -18.32
N LYS A 25 -0.15 4.06 -17.85
CA LYS A 25 -0.41 4.25 -16.43
C LYS A 25 -1.02 2.97 -15.82
N GLN A 26 -2.02 2.38 -16.46
CA GLN A 26 -2.62 1.13 -16.03
C GLN A 26 -1.61 -0.02 -16.05
N LEU A 27 -0.88 -0.19 -17.14
CA LEU A 27 0.16 -1.21 -17.27
C LEU A 27 1.23 -1.08 -16.18
N SER A 28 1.71 0.14 -15.90
CA SER A 28 2.68 0.36 -14.83
C SER A 28 2.14 0.01 -13.45
N HIS A 29 0.85 0.26 -13.21
CA HIS A 29 0.20 -0.08 -11.95
C HIS A 29 0.07 -1.60 -11.80
N GLU A 30 -0.42 -2.29 -12.84
CA GLU A 30 -0.58 -3.75 -12.86
C GLU A 30 0.73 -4.50 -12.65
N LEU A 31 1.83 -4.03 -13.24
CA LEU A 31 3.15 -4.65 -13.07
C LEU A 31 3.69 -4.52 -11.65
N VAL A 32 3.33 -3.47 -10.94
CA VAL A 32 3.87 -3.14 -9.60
C VAL A 32 2.96 -3.65 -8.48
N LEU A 33 1.68 -3.88 -8.75
CA LEU A 33 0.68 -4.38 -7.80
C LEU A 33 1.14 -5.60 -6.98
N PRO A 34 1.68 -6.69 -7.58
CA PRO A 34 2.11 -7.87 -6.81
C PRO A 34 3.22 -7.55 -5.81
N GLN A 35 4.13 -6.65 -6.18
CA GLN A 35 5.22 -6.22 -5.30
C GLN A 35 4.72 -5.32 -4.17
N LEU A 36 3.74 -4.45 -4.45
CA LEU A 36 3.11 -3.61 -3.43
C LEU A 36 2.33 -4.44 -2.42
N SER A 37 1.60 -5.45 -2.88
CA SER A 37 0.90 -6.41 -2.03
C SER A 37 1.90 -7.14 -1.11
N ARG A 38 2.97 -7.72 -1.66
CA ARG A 38 4.03 -8.38 -0.85
C ARG A 38 4.68 -7.45 0.17
N ARG A 39 4.93 -6.18 -0.21
CA ARG A 39 5.51 -5.18 0.70
C ARG A 39 4.55 -4.71 1.78
N SER A 40 3.24 -4.82 1.53
CA SER A 40 2.22 -4.48 2.52
C SER A 40 2.16 -5.50 3.68
N GLU A 41 2.66 -6.71 3.46
CA GLU A 41 2.83 -7.74 4.50
C GLU A 41 4.15 -7.56 5.26
N LEU A 42 5.19 -7.05 4.59
CA LEU A 42 6.54 -6.85 5.15
C LEU A 42 6.76 -5.40 5.60
N THR A 43 6.13 -5.01 6.71
CA THR A 43 6.17 -3.62 7.24
C THR A 43 7.26 -3.37 8.30
N LEU A 44 7.94 -4.41 8.78
CA LEU A 44 9.01 -4.29 9.78
C LEU A 44 10.13 -3.37 9.28
N GLY A 45 10.52 -2.38 10.11
CA GLY A 45 11.55 -1.39 9.76
C GLY A 45 11.10 -0.30 8.78
N MET A 46 9.83 -0.28 8.36
CA MET A 46 9.29 0.71 7.43
C MET A 46 8.76 1.95 8.15
N PRO A 47 8.91 3.17 7.60
CA PRO A 47 8.25 4.36 8.15
C PRO A 47 6.72 4.24 8.14
N LEU A 48 6.07 4.69 9.23
CA LEU A 48 4.61 4.60 9.42
C LEU A 48 3.81 5.19 8.24
N ASN A 49 4.27 6.29 7.68
CA ASN A 49 3.63 6.94 6.53
C ASN A 49 3.60 6.03 5.29
N LEU A 50 4.64 5.21 5.09
CA LEU A 50 4.71 4.28 3.97
C LEU A 50 3.87 3.04 4.25
N GLN A 51 3.86 2.53 5.49
CA GLN A 51 2.98 1.44 5.90
C GLN A 51 1.50 1.80 5.66
N ASN A 52 1.07 2.99 6.08
CA ASN A 52 -0.30 3.47 5.88
C ASN A 52 -0.69 3.54 4.40
N LYS A 53 0.24 3.93 3.52
CA LYS A 53 0.02 3.94 2.06
C LYS A 53 -0.04 2.54 1.46
N LEU A 54 0.60 1.55 2.08
CA LEU A 54 0.61 0.18 1.60
C LEU A 54 -0.62 -0.63 2.05
N LYS A 55 -1.30 -0.23 3.13
CA LYS A 55 -2.53 -0.88 3.61
C LYS A 55 -3.61 -1.03 2.53
N ILE A 56 -3.70 -0.09 1.58
CA ILE A 56 -4.67 -0.16 0.48
C ILE A 56 -4.44 -1.34 -0.48
N TYR A 57 -3.25 -1.95 -0.43
CA TYR A 57 -2.86 -3.10 -1.25
C TYR A 57 -2.87 -4.42 -0.46
N GLN A 58 -3.24 -4.39 0.82
CA GLN A 58 -3.47 -5.61 1.58
C GLN A 58 -4.75 -6.28 1.07
N THR A 59 -4.67 -7.57 0.76
CA THR A 59 -5.79 -8.34 0.27
C THR A 59 -6.81 -8.51 1.41
N PRO A 60 -8.08 -8.12 1.24
CA PRO A 60 -9.12 -8.32 2.26
C PRO A 60 -9.35 -9.82 2.41
N GLY A 61 -8.81 -10.40 3.48
CA GLY A 61 -8.84 -11.85 3.72
C GLY A 61 -7.73 -12.39 4.61
N ASN A 62 -6.73 -11.57 4.97
CA ASN A 62 -5.67 -11.96 5.93
C ASN A 62 -5.81 -11.26 7.30
N ASP A 63 -6.96 -10.63 7.57
CA ASP A 63 -7.29 -10.04 8.89
C ASP A 63 -7.88 -11.10 9.85
N GLU A 64 -7.33 -12.32 9.85
CA GLU A 64 -7.51 -13.29 10.95
C GLU A 64 -6.29 -13.29 11.89
N HIS A 65 -5.73 -12.11 12.14
CA HIS A 65 -4.88 -11.91 13.30
C HIS A 65 -5.73 -11.27 14.40
N GLU A 66 -6.08 -12.08 15.40
CA GLU A 66 -6.66 -11.66 16.68
C GLU A 66 -5.95 -10.40 17.19
N GLU A 67 -6.66 -9.27 17.21
CA GLU A 67 -6.31 -8.19 18.13
C GLU A 67 -6.75 -8.61 19.53
N PRO A 68 -5.87 -8.64 20.55
CA PRO A 68 -6.35 -8.60 21.91
C PRO A 68 -7.00 -7.24 22.13
N GLU A 69 -8.27 -7.24 22.52
CA GLU A 69 -9.01 -6.08 22.99
C GLU A 69 -8.15 -5.27 23.95
N THR A 70 -7.70 -4.08 23.54
CA THR A 70 -7.27 -3.05 24.49
C THR A 70 -7.95 -1.74 24.13
N THR A 71 -9.05 -1.54 24.85
CA THR A 71 -9.77 -0.30 25.04
C THR A 71 -8.86 0.93 25.05
N GLY A 72 -9.32 1.98 24.35
CA GLY A 72 -8.58 3.21 24.07
C GLY A 72 -7.70 3.74 25.21
N MET A 73 -6.40 3.49 25.12
CA MET A 73 -5.41 4.18 25.95
C MET A 73 -4.83 5.34 25.15
N LYS A 74 -5.20 6.57 25.54
CA LYS A 74 -4.50 7.78 25.12
C LYS A 74 -3.01 7.59 25.39
N ARG A 75 -2.16 7.85 24.39
CA ARG A 75 -0.70 7.74 24.47
C ARG A 75 -0.18 8.53 25.67
N LYS A 76 0.08 7.88 26.81
CA LYS A 76 0.80 8.47 27.93
C LYS A 76 2.29 8.45 27.60
N ARG A 77 2.94 9.60 27.77
CA ARG A 77 4.39 9.73 27.62
C ARG A 77 5.05 8.87 28.70
N CYS A 78 6.16 8.19 28.38
CA CYS A 78 6.88 7.36 29.35
C CYS A 78 7.29 8.21 30.57
N GLU A 79 7.20 7.69 31.79
CA GLU A 79 7.48 8.48 33.00
C GLU A 79 8.92 9.00 33.02
N ASP A 80 9.88 8.22 32.51
CA ASP A 80 11.28 8.66 32.35
C ASP A 80 11.47 9.74 31.25
N CYS A 81 10.48 9.88 30.36
CA CYS A 81 10.47 10.83 29.25
C CYS A 81 9.69 12.12 29.60
N ALA A 82 8.97 12.12 30.72
CA ALA A 82 8.27 13.29 31.25
C ALA A 82 9.23 13.99 32.21
N GLY A 83 10.08 14.88 31.67
CA GLY A 83 10.98 15.70 32.47
C GLY A 83 10.27 16.39 33.65
N PRO A 84 11.03 16.76 34.71
CA PRO A 84 10.47 17.20 35.97
C PRO A 84 9.48 18.35 35.76
N GLY A 85 8.25 18.15 36.22
CA GLY A 85 7.19 19.15 36.16
C GLY A 85 7.63 20.45 36.83
N ASN A 86 7.49 21.56 36.10
CA ASN A 86 7.45 22.86 36.73
C ASN A 86 6.09 23.02 37.42
N ASN A 87 6.16 23.44 38.70
CA ASN A 87 5.04 23.86 39.54
C ASN A 87 4.05 24.78 38.82
#